data_AF-A0A3P7IRM5-F1
#
_entry.id   AF-A0A3P7IRM5-F1
#
_cell.length_a   1.000
_cell.length_b   1.000
_cell.length_c   1.000
_cell.angle_alpha   90.00
_cell.angle_beta   90.00
_cell.angle_gamma   90.00
#
_symmetry.space_group_name_H-M   'P 1'
#
loop_
_entity.id
_entity.type
_entity.pdbx_description
1 polymer ?
#
loop_
_entity_poly.entity_id
_entity_poly.type
_entity_poly.pdbx_seq_one_letter_code
_entity_poly.pdbx_strand_id
1 'polypeptide(L)'
;MATSLSSQLQSLRTATAKHQTVERQHVSLLFEKAEAKALDRESAFQIGSAGLEKLKALDDVFQEPNGLFDESRLHFQRSMITKEENAILNEKIEKLLFHLSPYLQHFACQQVLEWLVYKYQIYAYNAEAMILTFLPFHETNLFGRMLSIIEYNFNTSKDWGFLEEFCRKSYPVPFSAILRSTMSSTHSLITKITNHINRGIQLVGEEFLENKCPMLFTFYAKLLIGVLEDSMKIDDVLLSKIIPFVAVGVRFLHFDKLL
;
A
#
# COMPACT_ATOMS: atom_id res chain seq x y z
N MET A 1 31.38 18.86 -7.63
CA MET A 1 31.47 18.06 -6.39
C MET A 1 30.59 18.73 -5.34
N ALA A 2 29.47 18.12 -4.95
CA ALA A 2 28.60 18.68 -3.93
C ALA A 2 29.28 18.50 -2.55
N THR A 3 29.41 19.58 -1.78
CA THR A 3 30.10 19.59 -0.49
C THR A 3 29.28 18.85 0.57
N SER A 4 29.94 18.19 1.53
CA SER A 4 29.33 17.46 2.65
C SER A 4 28.20 18.26 3.34
N LEU A 5 28.38 19.57 3.47
CA LEU A 5 27.40 20.49 4.04
C LEU A 5 26.10 20.59 3.21
N SER A 6 26.19 20.55 1.87
CA SER A 6 25.02 20.52 0.98
C SER A 6 24.24 19.22 1.13
N SER A 7 24.92 18.09 1.30
CA SER A 7 24.27 16.79 1.55
C SER A 7 23.62 16.74 2.94
N GLN A 8 24.28 17.32 3.96
CA GLN A 8 23.75 17.44 5.32
C GLN A 8 22.54 18.38 5.36
N LEU A 9 22.59 19.53 4.69
CA LEU A 9 21.46 20.45 4.55
C LEU A 9 20.29 19.83 3.79
N GLN A 10 20.56 19.03 2.76
CA GLN A 10 19.51 18.32 2.02
C GLN A 10 18.84 17.25 2.90
N SER A 11 19.63 16.51 3.69
CA SER A 11 19.10 15.52 4.66
C SER A 11 18.29 16.16 5.79
N LEU A 12 18.72 17.32 6.29
CA LEU A 12 17.99 18.08 7.32
C LEU A 12 16.72 18.71 6.77
N ARG A 13 16.74 19.29 5.56
CA ARG A 13 15.54 19.81 4.88
C ARG A 13 14.49 18.72 4.65
N THR A 14 14.90 17.48 4.39
CA THR A 14 13.95 16.36 4.26
C THR A 14 13.34 15.92 5.61
N ALA A 15 14.08 16.03 6.71
CA ALA A 15 13.64 15.54 8.02
C ALA A 15 12.81 16.57 8.82
N THR A 16 13.19 17.86 8.83
CA THR A 16 12.54 18.88 9.68
C THR A 16 11.66 19.85 8.90
N ALA A 17 11.98 20.20 7.65
CA ALA A 17 11.25 21.23 6.91
C ALA A 17 9.96 20.74 6.23
N LYS A 18 9.74 19.42 6.10
CA LYS A 18 8.51 18.87 5.49
C LYS A 18 7.28 18.90 6.39
N HIS A 19 7.44 19.11 7.70
CA HIS A 19 6.34 19.02 8.66
C HIS A 19 5.79 20.35 9.16
N GLN A 20 6.45 21.49 8.90
CA GLN A 20 6.12 22.74 9.64
C GLN A 20 5.63 23.96 8.84
N THR A 21 5.72 24.05 7.51
CA THR A 21 5.44 25.37 6.86
C THR A 21 4.82 25.39 5.46
N VAL A 22 4.40 24.27 4.89
CA VAL A 22 3.70 24.30 3.59
C VAL A 22 2.40 23.53 3.76
N GLU A 23 1.26 24.21 3.59
CA GLU A 23 -0.01 23.54 3.29
C GLU A 23 0.26 22.56 2.15
N ARG A 24 0.41 21.27 2.49
CA ARG A 24 0.77 20.25 1.51
C ARG A 24 -0.33 20.27 0.47
N GLN A 25 0.05 20.56 -0.76
CA GLN A 25 -0.86 20.63 -1.89
C GLN A 25 -1.77 19.40 -1.88
N HIS A 26 -3.09 19.61 -1.83
CA HIS A 26 -4.05 18.52 -1.76
C HIS A 26 -3.82 17.57 -2.94
N VAL A 27 -3.50 16.33 -2.60
CA VAL A 27 -3.32 15.24 -3.55
C VAL A 27 -4.61 14.43 -3.54
N SER A 28 -5.03 13.97 -4.71
CA SER A 28 -6.28 13.25 -4.89
C SER A 28 -6.05 12.03 -5.78
N LEU A 29 -6.69 10.91 -5.44
CA LEU A 29 -6.74 9.73 -6.28
C LEU A 29 -7.74 9.96 -7.43
N LEU A 30 -8.90 10.53 -7.11
CA LEU A 30 -10.04 10.70 -8.03
C LEU A 30 -9.97 11.94 -8.91
N PHE A 31 -9.43 13.05 -8.40
CA PHE A 31 -9.53 14.37 -9.03
C PHE A 31 -8.20 14.85 -9.57
N GLU A 32 -8.25 15.64 -10.65
CA GLU A 32 -7.05 16.29 -11.17
C GLU A 32 -6.55 17.38 -10.21
N LYS A 33 -5.31 17.86 -10.41
CA LYS A 33 -4.66 18.82 -9.49
C LYS A 33 -5.44 20.12 -9.30
N ALA A 34 -6.23 20.54 -10.28
CA ALA A 34 -7.05 21.75 -10.19
C ALA A 34 -8.28 21.52 -9.30
N GLU A 35 -9.02 20.45 -9.55
CA GLU A 35 -10.21 20.05 -8.80
C GLU A 35 -9.86 19.63 -7.37
N ALA A 36 -8.76 18.89 -7.17
CA ALA A 36 -8.28 18.47 -5.86
C ALA A 36 -7.98 19.65 -4.92
N LYS A 37 -7.59 20.81 -5.48
CA LYS A 37 -7.37 22.04 -4.69
C LYS A 37 -8.68 22.70 -4.24
N ALA A 38 -9.75 22.52 -5.01
CA ALA A 38 -11.07 23.06 -4.69
C ALA A 38 -11.86 22.13 -3.75
N LEU A 39 -11.41 20.88 -3.58
CA LEU A 39 -12.08 19.89 -2.74
C LEU A 39 -11.99 20.28 -1.26
N ASP A 40 -13.12 20.66 -0.69
CA ASP A 40 -13.28 20.91 0.74
C ASP A 40 -13.43 19.60 1.53
N ARG A 41 -13.29 19.71 2.85
CA ARG A 41 -13.27 18.55 3.75
C ARG A 41 -14.63 17.89 3.87
N GLU A 42 -15.71 18.66 3.83
CA GLU A 42 -17.08 18.16 3.92
C GLU A 42 -17.42 17.36 2.66
N SER A 43 -17.07 17.88 1.48
CA SER A 43 -17.20 17.15 0.21
C SER A 43 -16.37 15.87 0.17
N ALA A 44 -15.10 15.92 0.60
CA ALA A 44 -14.25 14.73 0.66
C ALA A 44 -14.82 13.66 1.60
N PHE A 45 -15.36 14.07 2.75
CA PHE A 45 -16.01 13.18 3.71
C PHE A 45 -17.28 12.56 3.16
N GLN A 46 -18.13 13.34 2.47
CA GLN A 46 -19.34 12.84 1.82
C GLN A 46 -19.01 11.82 0.73
N ILE A 47 -18.00 12.08 -0.10
CA ILE A 47 -17.52 11.14 -1.13
C ILE A 47 -17.11 9.81 -0.48
N GLY A 48 -16.25 9.87 0.54
CA GLY A 48 -15.76 8.69 1.24
C GLY A 48 -16.89 7.89 1.92
N SER A 49 -17.78 8.59 2.62
CA SER A 49 -18.91 7.98 3.33
C SER A 49 -19.90 7.33 2.36
N ALA A 50 -20.21 7.98 1.25
CA ALA A 50 -21.06 7.39 0.20
C ALA A 50 -20.41 6.15 -0.43
N GLY A 51 -19.08 6.15 -0.60
CA GLY A 51 -18.33 4.96 -1.01
C GLY A 51 -18.44 3.83 0.00
N LEU A 52 -18.26 4.13 1.28
CA LEU A 52 -18.32 3.15 2.35
C LEU A 52 -19.71 2.52 2.48
N GLU A 53 -20.79 3.31 2.41
CA GLU A 53 -22.16 2.80 2.45
C GLU A 53 -22.47 1.85 1.28
N LYS A 54 -21.94 2.14 0.09
CA LYS A 54 -22.05 1.21 -1.05
C LYS A 54 -21.27 -0.09 -0.80
N LEU A 55 -20.09 -0.02 -0.19
CA LEU A 55 -19.31 -1.22 0.14
C LEU A 55 -19.97 -2.05 1.25
N LYS A 56 -20.56 -1.42 2.26
CA LYS A 56 -21.37 -2.07 3.29
C LYS A 56 -22.56 -2.85 2.73
N ALA A 57 -23.19 -2.32 1.68
CA ALA A 57 -24.26 -3.03 0.97
C ALA A 57 -23.76 -4.21 0.13
N LEU A 58 -22.46 -4.27 -0.18
CA LEU A 58 -21.85 -5.34 -0.98
C LEU A 58 -21.25 -6.45 -0.13
N ASP A 59 -20.63 -6.11 1.01
CA ASP A 59 -19.95 -7.07 1.88
C ASP A 59 -20.04 -6.64 3.35
N ASP A 60 -20.43 -7.59 4.19
CA ASP A 60 -20.65 -7.38 5.63
C ASP A 60 -19.36 -7.01 6.36
N VAL A 61 -18.19 -7.29 5.78
CA VAL A 61 -16.89 -6.92 6.37
C VAL A 61 -16.74 -5.41 6.61
N PHE A 62 -17.47 -4.58 5.85
CA PHE A 62 -17.44 -3.12 6.02
C PHE A 62 -18.46 -2.61 7.03
N GLN A 63 -19.33 -3.46 7.55
CA GLN A 63 -20.31 -3.09 8.58
C GLN A 63 -19.64 -2.84 9.94
N GLU A 64 -18.48 -3.47 10.19
CA GLU A 64 -17.70 -3.22 11.39
C GLU A 64 -17.28 -1.73 11.49
N PRO A 65 -17.59 -1.05 12.61
CA PRO A 65 -17.22 0.35 12.77
C PRO A 65 -15.69 0.49 12.89
N ASN A 66 -15.09 1.20 11.95
CA ASN A 66 -13.64 1.45 11.93
C ASN A 66 -13.24 2.79 12.60
N GLY A 67 -14.19 3.68 12.89
CA GLY A 67 -13.97 5.00 13.49
C GLY A 67 -13.16 5.98 12.62
N LEU A 68 -12.96 5.65 11.34
CA LEU A 68 -12.26 6.46 10.34
C LEU A 68 -13.24 7.35 9.54
N PHE A 69 -14.54 7.07 9.64
CA PHE A 69 -15.61 7.77 8.93
C PHE A 69 -16.59 8.45 9.90
N ASP A 70 -16.17 8.68 11.15
CA ASP A 70 -16.98 9.43 12.11
C ASP A 70 -16.91 10.93 11.80
N GLU A 71 -17.99 11.68 12.01
CA GLU A 71 -18.01 13.14 11.80
C GLU A 71 -16.93 13.87 12.62
N SER A 72 -16.56 13.33 13.79
CA SER A 72 -15.46 13.86 14.62
C SER A 72 -14.12 13.93 13.88
N ARG A 73 -13.96 13.15 12.80
CA ARG A 73 -12.77 13.15 11.95
C ARG A 73 -12.70 14.34 11.02
N LEU A 74 -13.77 15.11 10.79
CA LEU A 74 -13.74 16.30 9.93
C LEU A 74 -12.67 17.32 10.37
N HIS A 75 -12.50 17.53 11.67
CA HIS A 75 -11.51 18.46 12.22
C HIS A 75 -10.19 17.83 12.65
N PHE A 76 -10.06 16.52 12.55
CA PHE A 76 -8.83 15.79 12.90
C PHE A 76 -7.62 16.25 12.06
N GLN A 77 -6.43 16.35 12.66
CA GLN A 77 -5.19 16.64 11.94
C GLN A 77 -4.13 15.63 12.33
N ARG A 78 -3.69 14.82 11.36
CA ARG A 78 -2.71 13.75 11.60
C ARG A 78 -1.32 14.27 12.01
N SER A 79 -0.97 15.48 11.63
CA SER A 79 0.27 16.12 12.06
C SER A 79 0.29 16.52 13.54
N MET A 80 -0.88 16.55 14.20
CA MET A 80 -1.04 16.99 15.59
C MET A 80 -1.08 15.85 16.60
N ILE A 81 -1.08 14.59 16.14
CA ILE A 81 -1.09 13.42 17.02
C ILE A 81 0.33 12.95 17.36
N THR A 82 0.47 12.25 18.47
CA THR A 82 1.74 11.66 18.89
C THR A 82 2.17 10.50 17.99
N LYS A 83 3.41 10.04 18.14
CA LYS A 83 3.93 8.91 17.37
C LYS A 83 3.18 7.62 17.71
N GLU A 84 2.83 7.45 18.98
CA GLU A 84 2.11 6.29 19.50
C GLU A 84 0.67 6.26 18.97
N GLU A 85 -0.02 7.40 19.01
CA GLU A 85 -1.35 7.54 18.42
C GLU A 85 -1.34 7.29 16.91
N ASN A 86 -0.28 7.76 16.23
CA ASN A 86 -0.12 7.54 14.80
C ASN A 86 0.13 6.07 14.45
N ALA A 87 0.78 5.30 15.33
CA ALA A 87 0.96 3.87 15.16
C ALA A 87 -0.37 3.10 15.26
N ILE A 88 -1.23 3.48 16.22
CA ILE A 88 -2.58 2.91 16.34
C ILE A 88 -3.42 3.26 15.11
N LEU A 89 -3.32 4.51 14.62
CA LEU A 89 -4.00 4.93 13.41
C LEU A 89 -3.51 4.16 12.17
N ASN A 90 -2.18 3.95 12.05
CA ASN A 90 -1.59 3.14 10.98
C ASN A 90 -2.18 1.74 10.95
N GLU A 91 -2.28 1.08 12.09
CA GLU A 91 -2.84 -0.27 12.17
C GLU A 91 -4.30 -0.32 11.71
N LYS A 92 -5.13 0.65 12.14
CA LYS A 92 -6.52 0.75 11.68
C LYS A 92 -6.63 0.99 10.18
N ILE A 93 -5.78 1.85 9.64
CA ILE A 93 -5.73 2.13 8.20
C ILE A 93 -5.29 0.88 7.44
N GLU A 94 -4.23 0.19 7.89
CA GLU A 94 -3.75 -1.05 7.27
C GLU A 94 -4.84 -2.13 7.26
N LYS A 95 -5.57 -2.33 8.38
CA LYS A 95 -6.71 -3.25 8.43
C LYS A 95 -7.75 -2.91 7.37
N LEU A 96 -8.12 -1.63 7.25
CA LEU A 96 -9.07 -1.18 6.24
C LEU A 96 -8.52 -1.34 4.81
N LEU A 97 -7.23 -1.10 4.57
CA LEU A 97 -6.61 -1.31 3.26
C LEU A 97 -6.69 -2.78 2.83
N PHE A 98 -6.47 -3.73 3.75
CA PHE A 98 -6.68 -5.16 3.46
C PHE A 98 -8.13 -5.46 3.08
N HIS A 99 -9.10 -4.93 3.82
CA HIS A 99 -10.52 -5.10 3.49
C HIS A 99 -10.89 -4.48 2.15
N LEU A 100 -10.26 -3.37 1.77
CA LEU A 100 -10.48 -2.70 0.48
C LEU A 100 -9.79 -3.39 -0.69
N SER A 101 -8.71 -4.15 -0.45
CA SER A 101 -7.89 -4.76 -1.50
C SER A 101 -8.66 -5.59 -2.53
N PRO A 102 -9.69 -6.39 -2.19
CA PRO A 102 -10.48 -7.15 -3.17
C PRO A 102 -11.34 -6.26 -4.07
N TYR A 103 -11.66 -5.06 -3.58
CA TYR A 103 -12.63 -4.14 -4.17
C TYR A 103 -11.98 -2.98 -4.91
N LEU A 104 -10.65 -2.96 -5.07
CA LEU A 104 -9.92 -1.80 -5.62
C LEU A 104 -10.49 -1.30 -6.96
N GLN A 105 -10.91 -2.22 -7.84
CA GLN A 105 -11.48 -1.86 -9.14
C GLN A 105 -12.92 -1.29 -9.06
N HIS A 106 -13.62 -1.49 -7.94
CA HIS A 106 -14.94 -0.94 -7.72
C HIS A 106 -14.83 0.55 -7.35
N PHE A 107 -15.59 1.41 -8.03
CA PHE A 107 -15.51 2.86 -7.82
C PHE A 107 -15.77 3.26 -6.36
N ALA A 108 -16.67 2.56 -5.67
CA ALA A 108 -16.93 2.80 -4.24
C ALA A 108 -15.67 2.65 -3.37
N CYS A 109 -14.78 1.71 -3.69
CA CYS A 109 -13.49 1.57 -3.00
C CYS A 109 -12.60 2.79 -3.23
N GLN A 110 -12.58 3.32 -4.45
CA GLN A 110 -11.78 4.50 -4.78
C GLN A 110 -12.29 5.75 -4.06
N GLN A 111 -13.62 5.87 -3.88
CA GLN A 111 -14.22 6.91 -3.05
C GLN A 111 -13.78 6.82 -1.58
N VAL A 112 -13.75 5.62 -1.00
CA VAL A 112 -13.22 5.39 0.36
C VAL A 112 -11.74 5.76 0.44
N LEU A 113 -10.94 5.33 -0.53
CA LEU A 113 -9.50 5.66 -0.59
C LEU A 113 -9.27 7.17 -0.72
N GLU A 114 -10.11 7.90 -1.45
CA GLU A 114 -10.01 9.35 -1.58
C GLU A 114 -10.10 10.04 -0.22
N TRP A 115 -11.05 9.64 0.63
CA TRP A 115 -11.13 10.15 1.99
C TRP A 115 -9.88 9.83 2.80
N LEU A 116 -9.34 8.61 2.68
CA LEU A 116 -8.13 8.25 3.40
C LEU A 116 -6.91 9.06 2.95
N VAL A 117 -6.80 9.33 1.65
CA VAL A 117 -5.76 10.19 1.05
C VAL A 117 -5.91 11.62 1.57
N TYR A 118 -7.11 12.18 1.53
CA TYR A 118 -7.40 13.55 1.93
C TYR A 118 -7.20 13.77 3.44
N LYS A 119 -7.82 12.92 4.27
CA LYS A 119 -7.92 13.10 5.72
C LYS A 119 -6.70 12.61 6.47
N TYR A 120 -6.23 11.41 6.11
CA TYR A 120 -5.18 10.71 6.82
C TYR A 120 -3.84 10.72 6.09
N GLN A 121 -3.77 11.31 4.88
CA GLN A 121 -2.52 11.45 4.14
C GLN A 121 -1.81 10.10 3.96
N ILE A 122 -2.57 9.04 3.69
CA ILE A 122 -2.03 7.67 3.57
C ILE A 122 -0.97 7.55 2.47
N TYR A 123 -1.04 8.41 1.46
CA TYR A 123 -0.06 8.51 0.38
C TYR A 123 1.36 8.85 0.87
N ALA A 124 1.48 9.46 2.06
CA ALA A 124 2.76 9.81 2.68
C ALA A 124 3.08 8.95 3.91
N TYR A 125 2.11 8.77 4.82
CA TYR A 125 2.35 8.05 6.08
C TYR A 125 2.23 6.52 5.96
N ASN A 126 1.52 6.03 4.94
CA ASN A 126 1.25 4.60 4.70
C ASN A 126 1.64 4.19 3.28
N ALA A 127 2.55 4.94 2.63
CA ALA A 127 2.94 4.78 1.24
C ALA A 127 3.32 3.33 0.89
N GLU A 128 4.21 2.72 1.67
CA GLU A 128 4.67 1.35 1.41
C GLU A 128 3.55 0.31 1.62
N ALA A 129 2.69 0.51 2.62
CA ALA A 129 1.52 -0.34 2.82
C ALA A 129 0.55 -0.26 1.63
N MET A 130 0.32 0.93 1.08
CA MET A 130 -0.49 1.10 -0.14
C MET A 130 0.14 0.37 -1.34
N ILE A 131 1.44 0.54 -1.56
CA ILE A 131 2.15 -0.14 -2.66
C ILE A 131 1.99 -1.64 -2.54
N LEU A 132 2.26 -2.21 -1.36
CA LEU A 132 2.18 -3.66 -1.12
C LEU A 132 0.75 -4.20 -1.26
N THR A 133 -0.23 -3.53 -0.64
CA THR A 133 -1.63 -3.98 -0.61
C THR A 133 -2.23 -4.05 -2.02
N PHE A 134 -1.92 -3.07 -2.85
CA PHE A 134 -2.48 -2.95 -4.19
C PHE A 134 -1.53 -3.42 -5.30
N LEU A 135 -0.36 -3.96 -4.95
CA LEU A 135 0.63 -4.49 -5.89
C LEU A 135 0.04 -5.54 -6.85
N PRO A 136 -0.91 -6.43 -6.46
CA PRO A 136 -1.53 -7.36 -7.41
C PRO A 136 -2.20 -6.68 -8.61
N PHE A 137 -2.56 -5.40 -8.50
CA PHE A 137 -3.20 -4.61 -9.56
C PHE A 137 -2.20 -3.79 -10.37
N HIS A 138 -0.91 -4.14 -10.35
CA HIS A 138 0.17 -3.36 -10.92
C HIS A 138 0.01 -2.99 -12.41
N GLU A 139 -0.69 -3.81 -13.20
CA GLU A 139 -0.95 -3.57 -14.63
C GLU A 139 -2.15 -2.66 -14.91
N THR A 140 -2.82 -2.15 -13.87
CA THR A 140 -3.99 -1.27 -14.03
C THR A 140 -3.61 0.21 -14.06
N ASN A 141 -4.38 1.00 -14.82
CA ASN A 141 -4.24 2.47 -14.82
C ASN A 141 -4.47 3.07 -13.43
N LEU A 142 -5.36 2.46 -12.64
CA LEU A 142 -5.64 2.87 -11.28
C LEU A 142 -4.41 2.73 -10.37
N PHE A 143 -3.65 1.64 -10.50
CA PHE A 143 -2.39 1.49 -9.76
C PHE A 143 -1.35 2.53 -10.19
N GLY A 144 -1.21 2.79 -11.49
CA GLY A 144 -0.37 3.87 -12.00
C GLY A 144 -0.77 5.24 -11.43
N ARG A 145 -2.07 5.53 -11.38
CA ARG A 145 -2.65 6.73 -10.76
C ARG A 145 -2.34 6.81 -9.27
N MET A 146 -2.50 5.72 -8.54
CA MET A 146 -2.16 5.64 -7.13
C MET A 146 -0.66 5.86 -6.89
N LEU A 147 0.21 5.28 -7.71
CA LEU A 147 1.65 5.53 -7.62
C LEU A 147 1.99 7.01 -7.83
N SER A 148 1.29 7.70 -8.73
CA SER A 148 1.54 9.13 -9.02
C SER A 148 1.27 10.06 -7.82
N ILE A 149 0.47 9.62 -6.84
CA ILE A 149 0.14 10.40 -5.64
C ILE A 149 1.00 10.04 -4.42
N ILE A 150 1.69 8.90 -4.47
CA ILE A 150 2.50 8.40 -3.35
C ILE A 150 3.73 9.29 -3.13
N GLU A 151 3.92 9.74 -1.89
CA GLU A 151 5.12 10.44 -1.45
C GLU A 151 6.10 9.43 -0.83
N TYR A 152 6.92 8.82 -1.67
CA TYR A 152 7.94 7.86 -1.25
C TYR A 152 9.30 8.20 -1.87
N ASN A 153 10.38 7.99 -1.12
CA ASN A 153 11.74 8.26 -1.62
C ASN A 153 12.24 7.08 -2.47
N PHE A 154 11.74 6.98 -3.70
CA PHE A 154 12.10 5.93 -4.65
C PHE A 154 13.60 5.93 -4.97
N ASN A 155 14.23 7.10 -5.10
CA ASN A 155 15.63 7.25 -5.51
C ASN A 155 16.62 6.54 -4.57
N THR A 156 16.29 6.48 -3.28
CA THR A 156 17.14 5.82 -2.28
C THR A 156 16.67 4.41 -1.93
N SER A 157 15.51 3.99 -2.44
CA SER A 157 14.92 2.71 -2.11
C SER A 157 15.49 1.61 -3.00
N LYS A 158 16.13 0.63 -2.37
CA LYS A 158 16.61 -0.57 -3.07
C LYS A 158 15.46 -1.44 -3.59
N ASP A 159 14.34 -1.43 -2.88
CA ASP A 159 13.20 -2.30 -3.16
C ASP A 159 12.24 -1.67 -4.18
N TRP A 160 12.02 -0.37 -4.09
CA TRP A 160 10.99 0.32 -4.86
C TRP A 160 11.53 1.30 -5.89
N GLY A 161 12.85 1.47 -6.01
CA GLY A 161 13.44 2.45 -6.93
C GLY A 161 13.00 2.28 -8.38
N PHE A 162 12.71 1.06 -8.82
CA PHE A 162 12.19 0.78 -10.16
C PHE A 162 10.81 1.41 -10.43
N LEU A 163 10.04 1.75 -9.39
CA LEU A 163 8.72 2.37 -9.54
C LEU A 163 8.77 3.85 -9.92
N GLU A 164 9.94 4.51 -9.82
CA GLU A 164 10.06 5.96 -10.03
C GLU A 164 9.60 6.39 -11.44
N GLU A 165 9.96 5.63 -12.47
CA GLU A 165 9.61 5.96 -13.86
C GLU A 165 8.10 5.84 -14.12
N PHE A 166 7.43 4.90 -13.45
CA PHE A 166 5.99 4.66 -13.58
C PHE A 166 5.18 5.68 -12.80
N CYS A 167 5.66 6.07 -11.61
CA CYS A 167 5.09 7.13 -10.79
C CYS A 167 5.02 8.46 -11.55
N ARG A 168 6.13 8.87 -12.20
CA ARG A 168 6.20 10.15 -12.93
C ARG A 168 5.24 10.23 -14.10
N LYS A 169 4.98 9.10 -14.78
CA LYS A 169 4.11 9.02 -15.96
C LYS A 169 2.68 8.58 -15.62
N SER A 170 2.41 8.19 -14.37
CA SER A 170 1.15 7.57 -13.96
C SER A 170 0.81 6.32 -14.79
N TYR A 171 1.82 5.55 -15.17
CA TYR A 171 1.67 4.36 -16.02
C TYR A 171 1.49 3.08 -15.22
N PRO A 172 0.77 2.09 -15.77
CA PRO A 172 0.83 0.72 -15.28
C PRO A 172 2.28 0.21 -15.22
N VAL A 173 2.55 -0.63 -14.22
CA VAL A 173 3.85 -1.27 -14.03
C VAL A 173 3.80 -2.66 -14.68
N PRO A 174 4.62 -2.95 -15.70
CA PRO A 174 4.64 -4.27 -16.31
C PRO A 174 5.22 -5.30 -15.34
N PHE A 175 4.68 -6.53 -15.36
CA PHE A 175 5.18 -7.62 -14.51
C PHE A 175 6.70 -7.84 -14.63
N SER A 176 7.25 -7.68 -15.84
CA SER A 176 8.69 -7.84 -16.11
C SER A 176 9.57 -6.86 -15.33
N ALA A 177 9.09 -5.65 -15.03
CA ALA A 177 9.82 -4.68 -14.21
C ALA A 177 9.90 -5.12 -12.75
N ILE A 178 8.78 -5.62 -12.20
CA ILE A 178 8.71 -6.17 -10.83
C ILE A 178 9.60 -7.41 -10.72
N LEU A 179 9.51 -8.32 -11.69
CA LEU A 179 10.32 -9.54 -11.71
C LEU A 179 11.82 -9.21 -11.71
N ARG A 180 12.25 -8.31 -12.60
CA ARG A 180 13.65 -7.85 -12.66
C ARG A 180 14.14 -7.27 -11.34
N SER A 181 13.32 -6.44 -10.68
CA SER A 181 13.68 -5.87 -9.38
C SER A 181 13.78 -6.96 -8.30
N THR A 182 12.89 -7.95 -8.35
CA THR A 182 12.87 -9.09 -7.41
C THR A 182 14.08 -10.00 -7.56
N MET A 183 14.63 -10.12 -8.76
CA MET A 183 15.86 -10.88 -9.06
C MET A 183 17.16 -10.13 -8.71
N SER A 184 17.08 -8.99 -8.03
CA SER A 184 18.25 -8.34 -7.44
C SER A 184 18.86 -9.23 -6.34
N SER A 185 20.15 -9.04 -6.06
CA SER A 185 20.94 -9.90 -5.17
C SER A 185 20.39 -10.06 -3.74
N THR A 186 19.53 -9.15 -3.27
CA THR A 186 18.96 -9.22 -1.93
C THR A 186 17.60 -9.89 -1.88
N HIS A 187 16.92 -10.13 -3.01
CA HIS A 187 15.56 -10.70 -3.08
C HIS A 187 14.61 -10.13 -2.01
N SER A 188 14.73 -8.84 -1.70
CA SER A 188 14.10 -8.22 -0.53
C SER A 188 12.61 -7.96 -0.74
N LEU A 189 12.16 -7.83 -2.00
CA LEU A 189 10.75 -7.78 -2.36
C LEU A 189 9.98 -9.04 -1.96
N ILE A 190 10.59 -10.24 -2.11
CA ILE A 190 9.97 -11.51 -1.66
C ILE A 190 9.68 -11.42 -0.17
N THR A 191 10.68 -11.03 0.64
CA THR A 191 10.54 -10.87 2.08
C THR A 191 9.49 -9.81 2.45
N LYS A 192 9.45 -8.67 1.74
CA LYS A 192 8.44 -7.62 1.99
C LYS A 192 7.02 -8.11 1.71
N ILE A 193 6.80 -8.80 0.59
CA ILE A 193 5.47 -9.34 0.24
C ILE A 193 5.06 -10.43 1.25
N THR A 194 5.98 -11.32 1.61
CA THR A 194 5.74 -12.33 2.66
C THR A 194 5.35 -11.68 3.99
N ASN A 195 6.09 -10.67 4.44
CA ASN A 195 5.78 -9.95 5.68
C ASN A 195 4.43 -9.24 5.60
N HIS A 196 4.07 -8.71 4.42
CA HIS A 196 2.77 -8.08 4.19
C HIS A 196 1.62 -9.10 4.27
N ILE A 197 1.77 -10.29 3.67
CA ILE A 197 0.78 -11.36 3.78
C ILE A 197 0.61 -11.77 5.26
N ASN A 198 1.72 -12.01 5.98
CA ASN A 198 1.68 -12.34 7.41
C ASN A 198 1.02 -11.22 8.25
N ARG A 199 1.28 -9.96 7.92
CA ARG A 199 0.62 -8.81 8.56
C ARG A 199 -0.88 -8.80 8.28
N GLY A 200 -1.30 -9.14 7.07
CA GLY A 200 -2.71 -9.30 6.74
C GLY A 200 -3.38 -10.40 7.58
N ILE A 201 -2.74 -11.57 7.71
CA ILE A 201 -3.25 -12.66 8.56
C ILE A 201 -3.48 -12.17 9.99
N GLN A 202 -2.55 -11.39 10.55
CA GLN A 202 -2.67 -10.84 11.89
C GLN A 202 -3.80 -9.80 12.04
N LEU A 203 -4.09 -9.02 11.00
CA LEU A 203 -5.04 -7.89 11.07
C LEU A 203 -6.47 -8.25 10.72
N VAL A 204 -6.65 -9.10 9.70
CA VAL A 204 -7.98 -9.44 9.15
C VAL A 204 -8.31 -10.93 9.25
N GLY A 205 -7.37 -11.75 9.72
CA GLY A 205 -7.55 -13.20 9.83
C GLY A 205 -7.20 -13.94 8.54
N GLU A 206 -6.85 -15.22 8.72
CA GLU A 206 -6.49 -16.14 7.64
C GLU A 206 -7.67 -16.38 6.69
N GLU A 207 -8.84 -16.72 7.25
CA GLU A 207 -10.07 -17.00 6.49
C GLU A 207 -10.47 -15.84 5.56
N PHE A 208 -10.31 -14.59 6.02
CA PHE A 208 -10.57 -13.42 5.18
C PHE A 208 -9.60 -13.35 4.00
N LEU A 209 -8.30 -13.48 4.25
CA LEU A 209 -7.30 -13.37 3.18
C LEU A 209 -7.45 -14.47 2.13
N GLU A 210 -7.68 -15.71 2.55
CA GLU A 210 -7.85 -16.83 1.61
C GLU A 210 -9.09 -16.66 0.73
N ASN A 211 -10.22 -16.30 1.34
CA ASN A 211 -11.50 -16.22 0.63
C ASN A 211 -11.66 -14.93 -0.17
N LYS A 212 -11.20 -13.81 0.36
CA LYS A 212 -11.45 -12.48 -0.21
C LYS A 212 -10.24 -11.92 -0.95
N CYS A 213 -9.02 -12.31 -0.58
CA CYS A 213 -7.80 -11.77 -1.18
C CYS A 213 -6.97 -12.78 -2.01
N PRO A 214 -7.56 -13.64 -2.87
CA PRO A 214 -6.80 -14.63 -3.64
C PRO A 214 -5.83 -13.98 -4.65
N MET A 215 -6.05 -12.72 -5.02
CA MET A 215 -5.15 -11.97 -5.90
C MET A 215 -3.76 -11.74 -5.30
N LEU A 216 -3.64 -11.60 -3.97
CA LEU A 216 -2.34 -11.47 -3.29
C LEU A 216 -1.52 -12.77 -3.44
N PHE A 217 -2.14 -13.92 -3.18
CA PHE A 217 -1.49 -15.22 -3.31
C PHE A 217 -1.19 -15.57 -4.76
N THR A 218 -2.12 -15.27 -5.68
CA THR A 218 -1.93 -15.50 -7.12
C THR A 218 -0.76 -14.68 -7.65
N PHE A 219 -0.70 -13.39 -7.30
CA PHE A 219 0.41 -12.52 -7.67
C PHE A 219 1.73 -13.02 -7.09
N TYR A 220 1.75 -13.40 -5.81
CA TYR A 220 2.95 -13.89 -5.16
C TYR A 220 3.43 -15.22 -5.75
N ALA A 221 2.53 -16.17 -6.02
CA ALA A 221 2.86 -17.42 -6.71
C ALA A 221 3.42 -17.16 -8.12
N LYS A 222 2.79 -16.28 -8.90
CA LYS A 222 3.29 -15.86 -10.22
C LYS A 222 4.70 -15.26 -10.12
N LEU A 223 4.96 -14.44 -9.11
CA LEU A 223 6.28 -13.86 -8.86
C LEU A 223 7.32 -14.93 -8.53
N LEU A 224 7.00 -15.86 -7.61
CA LEU A 224 7.90 -16.95 -7.24
C LEU A 224 8.22 -17.85 -8.44
N ILE A 225 7.21 -18.23 -9.23
CA ILE A 225 7.41 -19.03 -10.44
C ILE A 225 8.35 -18.30 -11.41
N GLY A 226 8.09 -17.00 -11.67
CA GLY A 226 8.93 -16.22 -12.57
C GLY A 226 10.37 -16.06 -12.08
N VAL A 227 10.60 -16.02 -10.77
CA VAL A 227 11.96 -15.96 -10.21
C VAL A 227 12.65 -17.33 -10.31
N LEU A 228 11.92 -18.43 -10.11
CA LEU A 228 12.44 -19.79 -10.16
C LEU A 228 12.67 -20.32 -11.59
N GLU A 229 12.01 -19.75 -12.59
CA GLU A 229 12.15 -20.14 -13.99
C GLU A 229 13.56 -19.82 -14.55
N ASP A 230 14.22 -18.79 -14.02
CA ASP A 230 15.61 -18.47 -14.36
C ASP A 230 16.59 -19.27 -13.49
N SER A 231 16.78 -20.54 -13.87
CA SER A 231 17.59 -21.51 -13.12
C SER A 231 19.05 -21.09 -12.90
N MET A 232 19.55 -20.12 -13.68
CA MET A 232 20.92 -19.60 -13.54
C MET A 232 21.08 -18.61 -12.37
N LYS A 233 19.99 -18.11 -11.80
CA LYS A 233 20.01 -17.15 -10.68
C LYS A 233 19.42 -17.69 -9.38
N ILE A 234 19.20 -19.00 -9.29
CA ILE A 234 18.81 -19.63 -8.03
C ILE A 234 20.05 -19.71 -7.15
N ASP A 235 20.07 -18.90 -6.09
CA ASP A 235 21.12 -18.92 -5.06
C ASP A 235 20.55 -19.33 -3.69
N ASP A 236 21.44 -19.65 -2.75
CA ASP A 236 21.05 -20.06 -1.39
C ASP A 236 20.27 -18.96 -0.66
N VAL A 237 20.52 -17.68 -1.01
CA VAL A 237 19.83 -16.52 -0.42
C VAL A 237 18.35 -16.53 -0.82
N LEU A 238 18.05 -16.75 -2.11
CA LEU A 238 16.71 -16.90 -2.63
C LEU A 238 15.99 -18.08 -1.96
N LEU A 239 16.63 -19.24 -1.93
CA LEU A 239 16.05 -20.45 -1.33
C LEU A 239 15.74 -20.25 0.15
N SER A 240 16.64 -19.60 0.91
CA SER A 240 16.42 -19.31 2.33
C SER A 240 15.20 -18.42 2.60
N LYS A 241 14.76 -17.62 1.62
CA LYS A 241 13.58 -16.75 1.72
C LYS A 241 12.30 -17.46 1.29
N ILE A 242 12.37 -18.31 0.27
CA ILE A 242 11.20 -19.00 -0.28
C ILE A 242 10.82 -20.21 0.59
N ILE A 243 11.80 -21.03 0.99
CA ILE A 243 11.54 -22.33 1.65
C ILE A 243 10.72 -22.17 2.94
N PRO A 244 11.02 -21.25 3.87
CA PRO A 244 10.22 -21.10 5.08
C PRO A 244 8.76 -20.75 4.77
N PHE A 245 8.53 -19.90 3.77
CA PHE A 245 7.18 -19.49 3.40
C PHE A 245 6.40 -20.59 2.73
N VAL A 246 7.02 -21.34 1.80
CA VAL A 246 6.39 -22.52 1.18
C VAL A 246 6.11 -23.58 2.23
N ALA A 247 7.03 -23.83 3.17
CA ALA A 247 6.82 -24.77 4.26
C ALA A 247 5.64 -24.37 5.15
N VAL A 248 5.47 -23.08 5.42
CA VAL A 248 4.33 -22.52 6.15
C VAL A 248 3.04 -22.67 5.33
N GLY A 249 3.03 -22.28 4.04
CA GLY A 249 1.88 -22.42 3.15
C GLY A 249 1.42 -23.88 2.97
N VAL A 250 2.35 -24.82 2.88
CA VAL A 250 2.04 -26.25 2.77
C VAL A 250 1.47 -26.81 4.08
N ARG A 251 1.91 -26.30 5.25
CA ARG A 251 1.29 -26.65 6.53
C ARG A 251 -0.15 -26.13 6.63
N PHE A 252 -0.43 -24.94 6.11
CA PHE A 252 -1.80 -24.40 6.07
C PHE A 252 -2.72 -25.23 5.16
N LEU A 253 -2.19 -25.81 4.07
CA LEU A 253 -2.97 -26.65 3.16
C LEU A 253 -3.39 -28.02 3.73
N HIS A 254 -2.79 -28.49 4.83
CA HIS A 254 -3.12 -29.78 5.47
C HIS A 254 -2.90 -29.70 6.98
N PHE A 255 -3.97 -29.53 7.79
CA PHE A 255 -4.20 -30.31 9.03
C PHE A 255 -5.54 -30.07 9.77
N ASP A 256 -6.47 -29.22 9.31
CA ASP A 256 -7.78 -29.05 9.98
C ASP A 256 -8.92 -29.94 9.42
N LYS A 257 -8.63 -30.84 8.47
CA LYS A 257 -9.63 -31.77 7.89
C LYS A 257 -9.22 -33.25 7.91
N LEU A 258 -8.18 -33.63 8.65
CA LEU A 258 -7.68 -35.02 8.65
C LEU A 258 -7.35 -35.61 10.03
N LEU A 259 -7.92 -35.08 11.12
CA LEU A 259 -8.02 -35.79 12.41
C LEU A 259 -9.38 -35.53 13.06
#